data_AF-A0A3D4S2K5-F1
#
_entry.id   AF-A0A3D4S2K5-F1
#
_cell.length_a   1.000
_cell.length_b   1.000
_cell.length_c   1.000
_cell.angle_alpha   90.00
_cell.angle_beta   90.00
_cell.angle_gamma   90.00
#
_symmetry.space_group_name_H-M   'P 1'
#
loop_
_entity.id
_entity.type
_entity.pdbx_description
1 polymer ?
#
loop_
_entity_poly.entity_id
_entity_poly.type
_entity_poly.pdbx_seq_one_letter_code
_entity_poly.pdbx_strand_id
1 'polypeptide(L)'
;MLVRLRQAATRPESLYGRVTATSMPDEKISQVVCFSAESALKQSTIVPRQLRHCLVANANKVLYQRLSNATTGYRHQGKPMNQHTTEQPRTRSTTLLVFFLLYTISINLVAGNNSDQGIQLYRWVDDQGNVNYTDRIPPSEINKERTELSEQGTRVRTIPPAKSSEQIQRERELVRLRAQQQRLIQKQKAEDNVLLRTFRSVDDLTMVRDGKLSAVDVMIQVAKSNIRRQQDWLTTLRTEAAELERAGEPVTDQLKKRIAGAERALDEALATVLEREQQKQAIREKFARDLKRFQQLKDFPEEAPTIEQVEQPPELPNLIKCNSDQECEQVWRAALTYVREHTTMPIETSGANVMMTKAPVTAKDIGLTLTRIQQKEGQGALIFLDLQCRNYSASANACNTESGRAVLDGFRIALGKGEKTDR
;
A
#
# COMPACT_ATOMS: atom_id res chain seq x y z
N MET A 1 -8.78 -77.23 -40.71
CA MET A 1 -7.74 -77.61 -39.73
C MET A 1 -7.20 -76.32 -39.12
N LEU A 2 -7.39 -76.16 -37.81
CA LEU A 2 -7.05 -75.01 -36.98
C LEU A 2 -5.55 -74.70 -36.95
N VAL A 3 -5.16 -73.44 -36.67
CA VAL A 3 -4.14 -72.96 -35.69
C VAL A 3 -4.15 -71.41 -35.74
N ARG A 4 -4.72 -70.68 -34.77
CA ARG A 4 -4.23 -70.23 -33.43
C ARG A 4 -3.21 -69.07 -33.43
N LEU A 5 -3.73 -67.91 -33.00
CA LEU A 5 -3.22 -66.90 -32.05
C LEU A 5 -1.77 -67.02 -31.52
N ARG A 6 -1.05 -65.89 -31.49
CA ARG A 6 -0.30 -65.41 -30.30
C ARG A 6 -0.03 -63.90 -30.34
N GLN A 7 -0.36 -63.25 -29.23
CA GLN A 7 -0.02 -61.86 -28.86
C GLN A 7 1.46 -61.76 -28.45
N ALA A 8 2.07 -60.60 -28.65
CA ALA A 8 3.15 -60.10 -27.80
C ALA A 8 3.08 -58.57 -27.73
N ALA A 9 2.81 -58.06 -26.53
CA ALA A 9 2.83 -56.66 -26.17
C ALA A 9 4.26 -56.25 -25.78
N THR A 10 4.73 -55.10 -26.26
CA THR A 10 5.96 -54.45 -25.80
C THR A 10 5.70 -52.98 -25.49
N ARG A 11 6.06 -52.59 -24.27
CA ARG A 11 6.37 -51.24 -23.76
C ARG A 11 7.59 -51.43 -22.82
N PRO A 12 8.31 -50.39 -22.40
CA PRO A 12 8.71 -49.15 -23.08
C PRO A 12 10.23 -48.87 -22.90
N GLU A 13 10.86 -48.10 -23.79
CA GLU A 13 12.23 -47.60 -23.56
C GLU A 13 12.25 -46.15 -23.10
N SER A 14 12.94 -45.95 -21.98
CA SER A 14 13.28 -44.73 -21.29
C SER A 14 14.49 -44.03 -21.93
N LEU A 15 14.43 -42.71 -22.11
CA LEU A 15 15.61 -41.86 -22.30
C LEU A 15 15.49 -40.61 -21.42
N TYR A 16 15.83 -40.77 -20.14
CA TYR A 16 16.24 -39.66 -19.27
C TYR A 16 17.75 -39.44 -19.48
N GLY A 17 18.11 -38.23 -19.90
CA GLY A 17 19.49 -37.79 -20.03
C GLY A 17 20.20 -37.73 -18.68
N ARG A 18 21.38 -38.34 -18.64
CA ARG A 18 22.32 -38.43 -17.52
C ARG A 18 23.09 -37.10 -17.41
N VAL A 19 22.92 -36.36 -16.32
CA VAL A 19 23.83 -35.26 -15.94
C VAL A 19 24.64 -35.74 -14.74
N THR A 20 25.96 -35.81 -14.93
CA THR A 20 26.96 -36.19 -13.94
C THR A 20 27.17 -35.06 -12.93
N ALA A 21 27.07 -35.40 -11.65
CA ALA A 21 27.39 -34.51 -10.54
C ALA A 21 28.91 -34.46 -10.32
N THR A 22 29.50 -33.27 -10.29
CA THR A 22 30.80 -33.03 -9.67
C THR A 22 30.85 -31.59 -9.13
N SER A 23 31.17 -31.48 -7.83
CA SER A 23 31.47 -30.30 -7.01
C SER A 23 30.38 -29.24 -6.76
N MET A 24 29.75 -29.23 -5.56
CA MET A 24 29.47 -28.05 -4.70
C MET A 24 28.68 -28.46 -3.41
N PRO A 25 28.74 -27.67 -2.30
CA PRO A 25 28.47 -28.13 -0.93
C PRO A 25 26.99 -28.20 -0.49
N ASP A 26 26.77 -28.93 0.60
CA ASP A 26 25.60 -29.75 0.95
C ASP A 26 24.43 -29.05 1.71
N GLU A 27 24.13 -27.78 1.42
CA GLU A 27 23.07 -27.05 2.18
C GLU A 27 21.92 -26.49 1.32
N LYS A 28 21.82 -26.88 0.04
CA LYS A 28 20.80 -26.35 -0.90
C LYS A 28 19.95 -27.41 -1.63
N ILE A 29 19.85 -28.64 -1.13
CA ILE A 29 19.01 -29.69 -1.74
C ILE A 29 17.72 -30.00 -0.93
N SER A 30 17.45 -29.28 0.18
CA SER A 30 16.21 -29.49 0.97
C SER A 30 15.00 -28.63 0.59
N GLN A 31 15.09 -27.71 -0.39
CA GLN A 31 13.94 -26.86 -0.78
C GLN A 31 13.32 -27.15 -2.15
N VAL A 32 13.89 -28.05 -2.95
CA VAL A 32 13.44 -28.26 -4.34
C VAL A 32 12.54 -29.50 -4.54
N VAL A 33 12.33 -30.35 -3.52
CA VAL A 33 11.51 -31.58 -3.64
C VAL A 33 10.17 -31.52 -2.88
N CYS A 34 9.68 -30.33 -2.51
CA CYS A 34 8.37 -30.19 -1.85
C CYS A 34 7.25 -29.55 -2.70
N PHE A 35 7.47 -29.30 -4.00
CA PHE A 35 6.47 -28.64 -4.86
C PHE A 35 5.92 -29.51 -6.01
N SER A 36 5.90 -30.83 -5.84
CA SER A 36 5.26 -31.75 -6.79
C SER A 36 4.78 -33.02 -6.11
N ALA A 37 3.78 -32.90 -5.23
CA ALA A 37 3.13 -34.09 -4.65
C ALA A 37 1.67 -33.84 -4.24
N GLU A 38 0.94 -32.95 -4.91
CA GLU A 38 -0.50 -32.72 -4.65
C GLU A 38 -1.41 -33.29 -5.75
N SER A 39 -0.87 -34.07 -6.69
CA SER A 39 -1.65 -34.72 -7.76
C SER A 39 -1.54 -36.25 -7.82
N ALA A 40 -0.88 -36.89 -6.84
CA ALA A 40 -0.71 -38.35 -6.85
C ALA A 40 -0.91 -38.98 -5.46
N LEU A 41 -2.09 -38.80 -4.86
CA LEU A 41 -2.53 -39.53 -3.66
C LEU A 41 -3.98 -40.00 -3.80
N LYS A 42 -4.22 -40.85 -4.80
CA LYS A 42 -5.21 -41.94 -4.69
C LYS A 42 -4.45 -43.21 -5.05
N GLN A 43 -4.42 -44.17 -4.12
CA GLN A 43 -3.78 -45.49 -4.20
C GLN A 43 -2.28 -45.53 -3.81
N SER A 44 -2.00 -45.64 -2.51
CA SER A 44 -1.00 -46.60 -1.98
C SER A 44 -0.94 -46.49 -0.45
N THR A 45 -1.27 -47.60 0.22
CA THR A 45 -1.06 -47.83 1.64
C THR A 45 0.37 -48.33 1.81
N ILE A 46 1.32 -47.44 2.16
CA ILE A 46 2.59 -47.70 2.88
C ILE A 46 3.33 -46.35 2.97
N VAL A 47 3.58 -45.86 4.20
CA VAL A 47 4.32 -44.61 4.44
C VAL A 47 5.74 -44.95 4.91
N PRO A 48 6.81 -44.55 4.20
CA PRO A 48 8.19 -44.78 4.62
C PRO A 48 8.61 -43.84 5.77
N ARG A 49 9.59 -44.30 6.58
CA ARG A 49 10.06 -43.70 7.85
C ARG A 49 10.54 -42.24 7.75
N GLN A 50 10.83 -41.74 6.54
CA GLN A 50 11.19 -40.34 6.24
C GLN A 50 9.99 -39.36 6.31
N LEU A 51 8.74 -39.83 6.19
CA LEU A 51 7.54 -38.97 6.27
C LEU A 51 7.07 -38.66 7.71
N ARG A 52 7.60 -39.34 8.74
CA ARG A 52 7.22 -39.05 10.13
C ARG A 52 7.79 -37.72 10.65
N HIS A 53 8.92 -37.24 10.11
CA HIS A 53 9.49 -35.96 10.51
C HIS A 53 8.75 -34.75 9.93
N CYS A 54 8.01 -34.91 8.82
CA CYS A 54 7.20 -33.83 8.25
C CYS A 54 5.84 -33.63 8.97
N LEU A 55 5.27 -34.67 9.57
CA LEU A 55 3.97 -34.58 10.26
C LEU A 55 4.04 -33.95 11.66
N VAL A 56 5.22 -33.89 12.29
CA VAL A 56 5.38 -33.28 13.63
C VAL A 56 5.57 -31.75 13.53
N ALA A 57 6.08 -31.22 12.41
CA ALA A 57 6.28 -29.79 12.23
C ALA A 57 4.99 -29.01 11.90
N ASN A 58 3.94 -29.67 11.39
CA ASN A 58 2.68 -29.01 11.00
C ASN A 58 1.58 -29.04 12.09
N ALA A 59 1.74 -29.83 13.16
CA ALA A 59 0.79 -29.86 14.27
C ALA A 59 0.92 -28.65 15.22
N ASN A 60 2.10 -28.00 15.28
CA ASN A 60 2.33 -26.83 16.15
C ASN A 60 1.90 -25.48 15.55
N LYS A 61 1.45 -25.44 14.29
CA LYS A 61 0.98 -24.19 13.65
C LYS A 61 -0.54 -24.02 13.73
N VAL A 62 -1.29 -25.08 14.00
CA VAL A 62 -2.77 -25.06 14.09
C VAL A 62 -3.27 -24.69 15.50
N LEU A 63 -2.41 -24.75 16.54
CA LEU A 63 -2.80 -24.38 17.91
C LEU A 63 -2.70 -22.87 18.21
N TYR A 64 -2.01 -22.08 17.38
CA TYR A 64 -1.79 -20.63 17.62
C TYR A 64 -2.83 -19.70 16.96
N GLN A 65 -3.80 -20.24 16.21
CA GLN A 65 -4.82 -19.45 15.49
C GLN A 65 -6.24 -19.55 16.08
N ARG A 66 -6.42 -20.23 17.23
CA ARG A 66 -7.73 -20.33 17.91
C ARG A 66 -7.89 -19.43 19.15
N LEU A 67 -6.93 -18.55 19.46
CA LEU A 67 -7.00 -17.68 20.66
C LEU A 67 -7.15 -16.17 20.39
N SER A 68 -7.30 -15.71 19.13
CA SER A 68 -7.47 -14.27 18.85
C SER A 68 -8.92 -13.82 18.55
N ASN A 69 -9.90 -14.73 18.55
CA ASN A 69 -11.30 -14.40 18.24
C ASN A 69 -12.22 -14.71 19.42
N ALA A 70 -12.00 -14.02 20.54
CA ALA A 70 -12.98 -13.95 21.63
C ALA A 70 -12.69 -12.70 22.46
N THR A 71 -13.27 -11.55 22.07
CA THR A 71 -13.80 -10.53 22.98
C THR A 71 -14.33 -9.33 22.20
N THR A 72 -15.63 -9.34 21.91
CA THR A 72 -16.41 -8.11 21.69
C THR A 72 -17.59 -8.13 22.65
N GLY A 73 -17.69 -7.07 23.46
CA GLY A 73 -18.88 -6.71 24.23
C GLY A 73 -18.76 -6.97 25.73
N TYR A 74 -18.70 -5.92 26.55
CA TYR A 74 -19.75 -5.65 27.55
C TYR A 74 -19.58 -4.26 28.22
N ARG A 75 -20.72 -3.55 28.17
CA ARG A 75 -21.24 -2.38 28.89
C ARG A 75 -20.61 -1.99 30.26
N HIS A 76 -20.28 -0.71 30.40
CA HIS A 76 -19.94 -0.03 31.67
C HIS A 76 -21.20 0.31 32.50
N GLN A 77 -21.24 -0.09 33.78
CA GLN A 77 -21.95 0.62 34.86
C GLN A 77 -21.29 0.32 36.23
N GLY A 78 -21.16 1.37 37.06
CA GLY A 78 -21.36 1.29 38.52
C GLY A 78 -20.17 0.99 39.44
N LYS A 79 -19.53 2.06 39.95
CA LYS A 79 -19.22 2.44 41.36
C LYS A 79 -18.76 1.40 42.44
N PRO A 80 -18.13 1.87 43.56
CA PRO A 80 -16.89 1.31 44.12
C PRO A 80 -17.07 0.56 45.44
N MET A 81 -16.05 -0.18 45.89
CA MET A 81 -15.88 -0.49 47.33
C MET A 81 -14.45 -0.91 47.69
N ASN A 82 -14.12 -0.55 48.93
CA ASN A 82 -12.89 -0.61 49.69
C ASN A 82 -12.23 -1.98 49.91
N GLN A 83 -10.93 -1.88 50.20
CA GLN A 83 -10.13 -2.59 51.21
C GLN A 83 -10.35 -4.09 51.41
N HIS A 84 -9.28 -4.87 51.25
CA HIS A 84 -8.79 -5.70 52.36
C HIS A 84 -7.28 -5.94 52.27
N THR A 85 -6.72 -5.98 53.46
CA THR A 85 -5.38 -6.26 53.98
C THR A 85 -4.82 -7.65 53.66
N THR A 86 -3.57 -7.85 54.11
CA THR A 86 -2.74 -9.07 54.24
C THR A 86 -2.01 -9.46 52.94
N GLU A 87 -0.72 -9.80 52.90
CA GLU A 87 0.22 -10.31 53.90
C GLU A 87 1.66 -10.17 53.35
N GLN A 88 2.64 -9.82 54.20
CA GLN A 88 4.07 -9.94 53.90
C GLN A 88 4.52 -11.41 53.98
N PRO A 89 5.62 -11.80 53.30
CA PRO A 89 6.80 -12.08 54.11
C PRO A 89 8.13 -11.56 53.54
N ARG A 90 8.89 -11.01 54.49
CA ARG A 90 10.36 -10.91 54.63
C ARG A 90 11.21 -11.70 53.63
N THR A 91 12.09 -10.97 52.92
CA THR A 91 13.48 -11.39 52.76
C THR A 91 14.41 -10.19 52.92
N ARG A 92 15.57 -10.47 53.53
CA ARG A 92 16.54 -9.55 54.09
C ARG A 92 17.47 -9.00 53.00
N SER A 93 17.69 -7.70 52.96
CA SER A 93 18.91 -7.12 52.37
C SER A 93 19.29 -5.86 53.14
N THR A 94 20.01 -6.08 54.23
CA THR A 94 20.56 -5.08 55.14
C THR A 94 22.05 -4.92 54.83
N THR A 95 22.43 -4.02 53.92
CA THR A 95 23.79 -3.42 53.86
C THR A 95 23.87 -2.37 52.75
N LEU A 96 23.30 -1.18 52.96
CA LEU A 96 23.64 0.07 52.25
C LEU A 96 22.90 1.26 52.88
N LEU A 97 23.00 1.41 54.20
CA LEU A 97 22.38 2.53 54.94
C LEU A 97 23.21 2.93 56.17
N VAL A 98 24.54 2.84 56.07
CA VAL A 98 25.48 3.21 57.17
C VAL A 98 26.22 4.54 56.89
N PHE A 99 26.01 5.17 55.73
CA PHE A 99 26.53 6.52 55.47
C PHE A 99 25.54 7.67 55.77
N PHE A 100 24.37 7.38 56.35
CA PHE A 100 23.33 8.38 56.62
C PHE A 100 23.09 8.68 58.11
N LEU A 101 23.87 8.11 59.03
CA LEU A 101 23.63 8.20 60.49
C LEU A 101 24.89 8.53 61.33
N LEU A 102 25.89 9.20 60.73
CA LEU A 102 27.06 9.74 61.45
C LEU A 102 27.39 11.18 61.02
N TYR A 103 26.36 12.02 60.91
CA TYR A 103 26.55 13.47 60.85
C TYR A 103 25.37 14.21 61.47
N THR A 104 24.88 13.72 62.60
CA THR A 104 23.95 14.46 63.43
C THR A 104 24.55 14.58 64.82
N ILE A 105 24.77 15.85 65.18
CA ILE A 105 25.03 16.36 66.53
C ILE A 105 26.50 16.36 66.92
N SER A 106 27.18 17.45 66.57
CA SER A 106 27.96 18.24 67.53
C SER A 106 28.22 19.64 66.98
N ILE A 107 28.00 20.63 67.85
CA ILE A 107 28.28 22.08 67.72
C ILE A 107 27.11 22.91 67.18
N ASN A 108 26.24 23.27 68.12
CA ASN A 108 25.59 24.57 68.11
C ASN A 108 26.67 25.64 68.29
N LEU A 109 26.89 26.48 67.27
CA LEU A 109 27.37 27.84 67.48
C LEU A 109 26.60 28.77 66.53
N VAL A 110 26.05 29.81 67.15
CA VAL A 110 25.20 30.83 66.57
C VAL A 110 25.88 31.51 65.39
N ALA A 111 25.24 31.41 64.23
CA ALA A 111 25.16 32.50 63.27
C ALA A 111 23.75 32.46 62.68
N GLY A 112 22.88 33.33 63.18
CA GLY A 112 21.67 33.67 62.46
C GLY A 112 22.08 34.32 61.14
N ASN A 113 22.16 33.53 60.07
CA ASN A 113 22.06 34.08 58.74
C ASN A 113 20.59 34.46 58.60
N ASN A 114 20.26 35.66 59.06
CA ASN A 114 19.18 36.42 58.45
C ASN A 114 19.48 36.34 56.95
N SER A 115 18.71 35.57 56.20
CA SER A 115 18.52 35.91 54.81
C SER A 115 18.00 37.33 54.85
N ASP A 116 18.88 38.26 54.53
CA ASP A 116 18.53 39.65 54.28
C ASP A 116 17.34 39.60 53.32
N GLN A 117 16.15 39.84 53.85
CA GLN A 117 14.97 40.10 53.03
C GLN A 117 15.16 41.52 52.55
N GLY A 118 16.13 41.67 51.65
CA GLY A 118 16.42 42.91 50.98
C GLY A 118 15.14 43.51 50.44
N ILE A 119 14.92 44.78 50.74
CA ILE A 119 13.78 45.51 50.20
C ILE A 119 13.96 45.55 48.68
N GLN A 120 13.20 44.74 47.97
CA GLN A 120 13.24 44.65 46.51
C GLN A 120 12.65 45.94 45.92
N LEU A 121 13.52 46.81 45.38
CA LEU A 121 13.12 48.11 44.86
C LEU A 121 12.90 48.05 43.35
N TYR A 122 11.81 48.62 42.87
CA TYR A 122 11.46 48.69 41.45
C TYR A 122 11.48 50.12 40.95
N ARG A 123 12.06 50.32 39.77
CA ARG A 123 12.05 51.57 39.00
C ARG A 123 11.18 51.40 37.74
N TRP A 124 10.23 52.29 37.51
CA TRP A 124 9.39 52.29 36.30
C TRP A 124 9.08 53.72 35.84
N VAL A 125 8.51 53.88 34.65
CA VAL A 125 8.15 55.17 34.06
C VAL A 125 6.65 55.20 33.85
N ASP A 126 5.97 56.23 34.37
CA ASP A 126 4.53 56.41 34.19
C ASP A 126 4.16 57.03 32.83
N ASP A 127 2.85 57.13 32.55
CA ASP A 127 2.35 57.68 31.27
C ASP A 127 2.65 59.17 31.09
N GLN A 128 3.03 59.87 32.16
CA GLN A 128 3.46 61.27 32.14
C GLN A 128 4.98 61.41 31.96
N GLY A 129 5.71 60.28 31.90
CA GLY A 129 7.16 60.24 31.75
C GLY A 129 7.93 60.35 33.07
N ASN A 130 7.27 60.33 34.22
CA ASN A 130 7.95 60.41 35.52
C ASN A 130 8.52 59.05 35.94
N VAL A 131 9.73 59.09 36.49
CA VAL A 131 10.42 57.91 37.01
C VAL A 131 9.98 57.68 38.46
N ASN A 132 9.38 56.52 38.73
CA ASN A 132 8.91 56.13 40.04
C ASN A 132 9.78 55.01 40.63
N TYR A 133 10.05 55.09 41.93
CA TYR A 133 10.79 54.08 42.70
C TYR A 133 9.90 53.57 43.83
N THR A 134 9.62 52.27 43.87
CA THR A 134 8.72 51.69 44.87
C THR A 134 9.11 50.26 45.21
N ASP A 135 8.84 49.86 46.44
CA ASP A 135 8.91 48.48 46.92
C ASP A 135 7.72 47.63 46.44
N ARG A 136 6.59 48.26 46.05
CA ARG A 136 5.38 47.59 45.55
C ARG A 136 4.76 48.30 44.35
N ILE A 137 4.66 47.58 43.23
CA ILE A 137 4.14 48.15 41.98
C ILE A 137 2.61 48.22 42.02
N PRO A 138 2.00 49.37 41.68
CA PRO A 138 0.57 49.51 41.55
C PRO A 138 -0.02 48.53 40.51
N PRO A 139 -1.21 47.94 40.76
CA PRO A 139 -1.83 46.99 39.83
C PRO A 139 -1.99 47.50 38.39
N SER A 140 -2.16 48.81 38.19
CA SER A 140 -2.30 49.44 36.86
C SER A 140 -1.02 49.38 36.01
N GLU A 141 0.16 49.26 36.64
CA GLU A 141 1.47 49.39 36.00
C GLU A 141 2.21 48.06 35.83
N ILE A 142 1.65 46.97 36.34
CA ILE A 142 2.23 45.61 36.31
C ILE A 142 2.61 45.17 34.88
N ASN A 143 1.88 45.66 33.88
CA ASN A 143 2.04 45.30 32.47
C ASN A 143 3.05 46.18 31.70
N LYS A 144 3.65 47.19 32.32
CA LYS A 144 4.65 48.07 31.67
C LYS A 144 6.09 47.62 31.97
N GLU A 145 7.03 48.18 31.22
CA GLU A 145 8.45 47.95 31.45
C GLU A 145 8.87 48.45 32.84
N ARG A 146 9.65 47.66 33.56
CA ARG A 146 10.17 48.01 34.88
C ARG A 146 11.57 47.47 35.09
N THR A 147 12.31 48.08 36.00
CA THR A 147 13.66 47.68 36.37
C THR A 147 13.69 47.30 37.84
N GLU A 148 14.07 46.06 38.14
CA GLU A 148 14.38 45.57 39.47
C GLU A 148 15.77 46.06 39.88
N LEU A 149 15.88 46.65 41.06
CA LEU A 149 17.10 47.22 41.63
C LEU A 149 17.52 46.43 42.88
N SER A 150 18.83 46.38 43.14
CA SER A 150 19.37 45.84 44.39
C SER A 150 19.15 46.82 45.53
N GLU A 151 19.39 46.38 46.77
CA GLU A 151 19.37 47.26 47.95
C GLU A 151 20.29 48.48 47.82
N GLN A 152 21.35 48.36 47.00
CA GLN A 152 22.32 49.43 46.73
C GLN A 152 21.89 50.35 45.57
N GLY A 153 20.67 50.19 45.04
CA GLY A 153 20.12 50.97 43.94
C GLY A 153 20.67 50.60 42.56
N THR A 154 21.49 49.54 42.47
CA THR A 154 22.07 49.07 41.21
C THR A 154 21.07 48.23 40.43
N ARG A 155 21.01 48.39 39.10
CA ARG A 155 20.13 47.60 38.23
C ARG A 155 20.45 46.11 38.32
N VAL A 156 19.48 45.31 38.77
CA VAL A 156 19.56 43.84 38.80
C VAL A 156 19.00 43.27 37.50
N ARG A 157 17.80 43.69 37.10
CA ARG A 157 17.14 43.16 35.88
C ARG A 157 16.07 44.12 35.35
N THR A 158 15.95 44.22 34.03
CA THR A 158 14.80 44.88 33.38
C THR A 158 13.74 43.83 33.02
N ILE A 159 12.49 44.07 33.40
CA ILE A 159 11.31 43.26 33.05
C ILE A 159 10.56 43.98 31.92
N PRO A 160 10.42 43.39 30.72
CA PRO A 160 9.75 44.01 29.58
C PRO A 160 8.22 44.14 29.81
N PRO A 161 7.53 44.98 29.03
CA PRO A 161 6.07 45.10 29.11
C PRO A 161 5.37 43.79 28.74
N ALA A 162 4.14 43.61 29.21
CA ALA A 162 3.28 42.50 28.83
C ALA A 162 3.03 42.53 27.32
N LYS A 163 3.18 41.37 26.67
CA LYS A 163 2.97 41.24 25.22
C LYS A 163 1.52 41.56 24.85
N SER A 164 1.32 42.21 23.71
CA SER A 164 -0.02 42.43 23.18
C SER A 164 -0.68 41.10 22.78
N SER A 165 -2.02 41.07 22.72
CA SER A 165 -2.77 39.90 22.26
C SER A 165 -2.32 39.43 20.87
N GLU A 166 -2.02 40.37 19.97
CA GLU A 166 -1.51 40.08 18.62
C GLU A 166 -0.09 39.48 18.65
N GLN A 167 0.80 40.00 19.49
CA GLN A 167 2.15 39.44 19.66
C GLN A 167 2.11 38.00 20.21
N ILE A 168 1.21 37.74 21.18
CA ILE A 168 0.99 36.39 21.71
C ILE A 168 0.44 35.46 20.62
N GLN A 169 -0.51 35.92 19.80
CA GLN A 169 -1.07 35.12 18.69
C GLN A 169 0.00 34.80 17.64
N ARG A 170 0.81 35.78 17.24
CA ARG A 170 1.90 35.61 16.26
C ARG A 170 2.95 34.63 16.76
N GLU A 171 3.33 34.70 18.03
CA GLU A 171 4.25 33.74 18.64
C GLU A 171 3.66 32.32 18.69
N ARG A 172 2.38 32.18 19.05
CA ARG A 172 1.68 30.88 19.03
C ARG A 172 1.64 30.29 17.62
N GLU A 173 1.35 31.11 16.61
CA GLU A 173 1.37 30.66 15.22
C GLU A 173 2.76 30.23 14.78
N LEU A 174 3.79 31.01 15.10
CA LEU A 174 5.17 30.67 14.76
C LEU A 174 5.64 29.38 15.44
N VAL A 175 5.26 29.16 16.70
CA VAL A 175 5.51 27.89 17.41
C VAL A 175 4.77 26.73 16.72
N ARG A 176 3.50 26.92 16.33
CA ARG A 176 2.73 25.91 15.59
C ARG A 176 3.40 25.54 14.26
N LEU A 177 3.82 26.54 13.48
CA LEU A 177 4.49 26.34 12.20
C LEU A 177 5.84 25.61 12.37
N ARG A 178 6.65 26.01 13.35
CA ARG A 178 7.91 25.30 13.67
C ARG A 178 7.66 23.86 14.11
N ALA A 179 6.66 23.61 14.93
CA ALA A 179 6.29 22.25 15.35
C ALA A 179 5.82 21.41 14.16
N GLN A 180 5.06 22.00 13.22
CA GLN A 180 4.65 21.33 11.99
C GLN A 180 5.86 21.02 11.09
N GLN A 181 6.75 21.98 10.87
CA GLN A 181 7.98 21.79 10.11
C GLN A 181 8.84 20.67 10.72
N GLN A 182 9.03 20.68 12.04
CA GLN A 182 9.79 19.64 12.73
C GLN A 182 9.15 18.26 12.55
N ARG A 183 7.81 18.16 12.63
CA ARG A 183 7.11 16.89 12.37
C ARG A 183 7.35 16.38 10.96
N LEU A 184 7.33 17.26 9.95
CA LEU A 184 7.60 16.89 8.55
C LEU A 184 9.04 16.40 8.37
N ILE A 185 10.02 17.09 8.95
CA ILE A 185 11.44 16.69 8.92
C ILE A 185 11.62 15.32 9.57
N GLN A 186 11.04 15.09 10.76
CA GLN A 186 11.15 13.82 11.46
C GLN A 186 10.48 12.68 10.69
N LYS A 187 9.32 12.94 10.06
CA LYS A 187 8.66 11.99 9.19
C LYS A 187 9.54 11.61 8.00
N GLN A 188 10.12 12.59 7.29
CA GLN A 188 11.02 12.33 6.17
C GLN A 188 12.24 11.52 6.60
N LYS A 189 12.89 11.89 7.72
CA LYS A 189 14.02 11.14 8.27
C LYS A 189 13.64 9.70 8.63
N ALA A 190 12.46 9.48 9.18
CA ALA A 190 11.97 8.13 9.46
C ALA A 190 11.77 7.31 8.17
N GLU A 191 11.17 7.90 7.14
CA GLU A 191 10.98 7.28 5.83
C GLU A 191 12.31 6.96 5.14
N ASP A 192 13.27 7.90 5.15
CA ASP A 192 14.63 7.71 4.61
C ASP A 192 15.37 6.58 5.33
N ASN A 193 15.26 6.53 6.67
CA ASN A 193 15.85 5.46 7.46
C ASN A 193 15.25 4.10 7.13
N VAL A 194 13.94 4.02 6.92
CA VAL A 194 13.28 2.79 6.47
C VAL A 194 13.80 2.39 5.09
N LEU A 195 13.91 3.35 4.16
CA LEU A 195 14.38 3.10 2.80
C LEU A 195 15.82 2.54 2.78
N LEU A 196 16.73 3.20 3.50
CA LEU A 196 18.15 2.80 3.62
C LEU A 196 18.36 1.48 4.38
N ARG A 197 17.46 1.14 5.32
CA ARG A 197 17.51 -0.14 6.06
C ARG A 197 16.91 -1.30 5.27
N THR A 198 15.91 -1.01 4.43
CA THR A 198 15.20 -2.04 3.65
C THR A 198 16.01 -2.45 2.42
N PHE A 199 16.67 -1.50 1.75
CA PHE A 199 17.39 -1.75 0.51
C PHE A 199 18.88 -1.45 0.67
N ARG A 200 19.73 -2.36 0.21
CA ARG A 200 21.19 -2.18 0.30
C ARG A 200 21.75 -1.54 -0.96
N SER A 201 21.12 -1.82 -2.10
CA SER A 201 21.48 -1.31 -3.43
C SER A 201 20.25 -0.89 -4.25
N VAL A 202 20.51 -0.21 -5.38
CA VAL A 202 19.51 0.07 -6.42
C VAL A 202 18.94 -1.23 -7.01
N ASP A 203 19.78 -2.26 -7.12
CA ASP A 203 19.37 -3.57 -7.64
C ASP A 203 18.38 -4.25 -6.70
N ASP A 204 18.55 -4.16 -5.38
CA ASP A 204 17.59 -4.70 -4.41
C ASP A 204 16.21 -4.05 -4.58
N LEU A 205 16.20 -2.73 -4.73
CA LEU A 205 14.98 -1.94 -4.91
C LEU A 205 14.27 -2.31 -6.23
N THR A 206 15.05 -2.48 -7.29
CA THR A 206 14.58 -2.92 -8.61
C THR A 206 14.03 -4.35 -8.56
N MET A 207 14.74 -5.27 -7.92
CA MET A 207 14.31 -6.66 -7.76
C MET A 207 13.00 -6.76 -6.98
N VAL A 208 12.84 -6.02 -5.88
CA VAL A 208 11.59 -6.00 -5.10
C VAL A 208 10.45 -5.37 -5.89
N ARG A 209 10.71 -4.29 -6.64
CA ARG A 209 9.72 -3.70 -7.56
C ARG A 209 9.23 -4.74 -8.57
N ASP A 210 10.16 -5.39 -9.27
CA ASP A 210 9.84 -6.32 -10.35
C ASP A 210 9.13 -7.56 -9.82
N GLY A 211 9.52 -8.06 -8.63
CA GLY A 211 8.80 -9.11 -7.93
C GLY A 211 7.36 -8.73 -7.57
N LYS A 212 7.12 -7.49 -7.12
CA LYS A 212 5.76 -6.98 -6.86
C LYS A 212 4.95 -6.84 -8.15
N LEU A 213 5.54 -6.31 -9.22
CA LEU A 213 4.88 -6.19 -10.52
C LEU A 213 4.50 -7.57 -11.07
N SER A 214 5.41 -8.53 -11.02
CA SER A 214 5.18 -9.92 -11.45
C SER A 214 4.06 -10.58 -10.65
N ALA A 215 3.99 -10.37 -9.34
CA ALA A 215 2.89 -10.88 -8.52
C ALA A 215 1.52 -10.29 -8.95
N VAL A 216 1.48 -9.01 -9.33
CA VAL A 216 0.25 -8.39 -9.86
C VAL A 216 -0.08 -8.90 -11.27
N ASP A 217 0.93 -9.12 -12.12
CA ASP A 217 0.74 -9.70 -13.45
C ASP A 217 0.09 -11.09 -13.39
N VAL A 218 0.51 -11.94 -12.44
CA VAL A 218 -0.14 -13.24 -12.21
C VAL A 218 -1.62 -13.10 -11.85
N MET A 219 -1.97 -12.12 -10.99
CA MET A 219 -3.37 -11.86 -10.64
C MET A 219 -4.18 -11.38 -11.85
N ILE A 220 -3.59 -10.53 -12.70
CA ILE A 220 -4.20 -10.08 -13.95
C ILE A 220 -4.44 -11.27 -14.89
N GLN A 221 -3.47 -12.16 -15.06
CA GLN A 221 -3.62 -13.34 -15.91
C GLN A 221 -4.78 -14.25 -15.46
N VAL A 222 -4.94 -14.43 -14.13
CA VAL A 222 -6.07 -15.19 -13.58
C VAL A 222 -7.41 -14.49 -13.88
N ALA A 223 -7.49 -13.17 -13.69
CA ALA A 223 -8.69 -12.40 -14.01
C ALA A 223 -9.04 -12.47 -15.50
N LYS A 224 -8.05 -12.34 -16.38
CA LYS A 224 -8.22 -12.48 -17.85
C LYS A 224 -8.66 -13.89 -18.27
N SER A 225 -8.14 -14.93 -17.61
CA SER A 225 -8.63 -16.30 -17.80
C SER A 225 -10.10 -16.44 -17.38
N ASN A 226 -10.52 -15.79 -16.29
CA ASN A 226 -11.92 -15.76 -15.88
C ASN A 226 -12.81 -15.03 -16.90
N ILE A 227 -12.36 -13.87 -17.40
CA ILE A 227 -13.05 -13.12 -18.46
C ILE A 227 -13.35 -14.01 -19.65
N ARG A 228 -12.35 -14.78 -20.13
CA ARG A 228 -12.57 -15.73 -21.23
C ARG A 228 -13.65 -16.76 -20.92
N ARG A 229 -13.61 -17.39 -19.74
CA ARG A 229 -14.62 -18.38 -19.37
C ARG A 229 -16.03 -17.79 -19.31
N GLN A 230 -16.18 -16.58 -18.75
CA GLN A 230 -17.48 -15.90 -18.72
C GLN A 230 -17.95 -15.53 -20.12
N GLN A 231 -17.04 -15.14 -21.01
CA GLN A 231 -17.33 -14.84 -22.40
C GLN A 231 -17.82 -16.07 -23.16
N ASP A 232 -17.11 -17.20 -23.08
CA ASP A 232 -17.50 -18.45 -23.73
C ASP A 232 -18.88 -18.93 -23.24
N TRP A 233 -19.13 -18.78 -21.94
CA TRP A 233 -20.43 -19.06 -21.34
C TRP A 233 -21.53 -18.13 -21.87
N LEU A 234 -21.27 -16.82 -21.91
CA LEU A 234 -22.22 -15.83 -22.44
C LEU A 234 -22.55 -16.10 -23.92
N THR A 235 -21.55 -16.45 -24.73
CA THR A 235 -21.76 -16.84 -26.13
C THR A 235 -22.67 -18.06 -26.24
N THR A 236 -22.48 -19.07 -25.38
CA THR A 236 -23.33 -20.26 -25.33
C THR A 236 -24.78 -19.89 -25.01
N LEU A 237 -25.00 -19.08 -23.96
CA LEU A 237 -26.34 -18.63 -23.55
C LEU A 237 -27.05 -17.79 -24.62
N ARG A 238 -26.32 -16.91 -25.31
CA ARG A 238 -26.87 -16.10 -26.40
C ARG A 238 -27.21 -16.93 -27.63
N THR A 239 -26.44 -17.98 -27.90
CA THR A 239 -26.74 -18.94 -28.98
C THR A 239 -28.03 -19.70 -28.68
N GLU A 240 -28.19 -20.19 -27.44
CA GLU A 240 -29.42 -20.83 -26.95
C GLU A 240 -30.63 -19.89 -27.12
N ALA A 241 -30.49 -18.61 -26.74
CA ALA A 241 -31.56 -17.62 -26.91
C ALA A 241 -31.90 -17.36 -28.39
N ALA A 242 -30.88 -17.23 -29.25
CA ALA A 242 -31.07 -17.01 -30.69
C ALA A 242 -31.69 -18.22 -31.40
N GLU A 243 -31.47 -19.44 -30.89
CA GLU A 243 -32.14 -20.65 -31.39
C GLU A 243 -33.64 -20.65 -31.07
N LEU A 244 -34.02 -20.29 -29.83
CA LEU A 244 -35.42 -20.15 -29.44
C LEU A 244 -36.13 -19.07 -30.28
N GLU A 245 -35.51 -17.90 -30.44
CA GLU A 245 -36.07 -16.81 -31.25
C GLU A 245 -36.27 -17.23 -32.72
N ARG A 246 -35.30 -17.95 -33.30
CA ARG A 246 -35.44 -18.49 -34.67
C ARG A 246 -36.51 -19.57 -34.78
N ALA A 247 -36.78 -20.30 -33.70
CA ALA A 247 -37.87 -21.26 -33.61
C ALA A 247 -39.24 -20.58 -33.36
N GLY A 248 -39.27 -19.26 -33.16
CA GLY A 248 -40.49 -18.52 -32.81
C GLY A 248 -40.91 -18.68 -31.35
N GLU A 249 -40.04 -19.24 -30.51
CA GLU A 249 -40.28 -19.43 -29.08
C GLU A 249 -39.75 -18.23 -28.28
N PRO A 250 -40.46 -17.78 -27.24
CA PRO A 250 -39.99 -16.70 -26.40
C PRO A 250 -38.81 -17.14 -25.53
N VAL A 251 -37.78 -16.29 -25.43
CA VAL A 251 -36.66 -16.50 -24.49
C VAL A 251 -37.18 -16.54 -23.06
N THR A 252 -36.93 -17.65 -22.36
CA THR A 252 -37.40 -17.85 -20.98
C THR A 252 -36.77 -16.87 -20.00
N ASP A 253 -37.49 -16.51 -18.93
CA ASP A 253 -36.96 -15.61 -17.90
C ASP A 253 -35.75 -16.19 -17.16
N GLN A 254 -35.65 -17.52 -17.05
CA GLN A 254 -34.48 -18.19 -16.50
C GLN A 254 -33.25 -17.98 -17.39
N LEU A 255 -33.39 -18.09 -18.72
CA LEU A 255 -32.30 -17.84 -19.65
C LEU A 255 -31.88 -16.36 -19.63
N LYS A 256 -32.84 -15.43 -19.61
CA LYS A 256 -32.55 -13.98 -19.44
C LYS A 256 -31.76 -13.71 -18.15
N LYS A 257 -32.15 -14.31 -17.02
CA LYS A 257 -31.43 -14.18 -15.74
C LYS A 257 -30.02 -14.77 -15.80
N ARG A 258 -29.82 -15.90 -16.47
CA ARG A 258 -28.49 -16.52 -16.68
C ARG A 258 -27.59 -15.59 -17.52
N ILE A 259 -28.12 -15.01 -18.59
CA ILE A 259 -27.41 -14.04 -19.44
C ILE A 259 -26.99 -12.82 -18.63
N ALA A 260 -27.94 -12.17 -17.94
CA ALA A 260 -27.66 -11.00 -17.09
C ALA A 260 -26.70 -11.31 -15.93
N GLY A 261 -26.70 -12.56 -15.42
CA GLY A 261 -25.73 -13.03 -14.44
C GLY A 261 -24.32 -13.13 -15.02
N ALA A 262 -24.18 -13.72 -16.21
CA ALA A 262 -22.91 -13.86 -16.90
C ALA A 262 -22.33 -12.49 -17.31
N GLU A 263 -23.17 -11.56 -17.78
CA GLU A 263 -22.77 -10.19 -18.11
C GLU A 263 -22.22 -9.44 -16.88
N ARG A 264 -22.91 -9.51 -15.73
CA ARG A 264 -22.40 -8.91 -14.49
C ARG A 264 -21.08 -9.52 -14.03
N ALA A 265 -20.95 -10.84 -14.10
CA ALA A 265 -19.70 -11.53 -13.74
C ALA A 265 -18.53 -11.13 -14.68
N LEU A 266 -18.83 -10.89 -15.96
CA LEU A 266 -17.86 -10.38 -16.93
C LEU A 266 -17.42 -8.96 -16.58
N ASP A 267 -18.37 -8.06 -16.31
CA ASP A 267 -18.10 -6.67 -15.91
C ASP A 267 -17.25 -6.58 -14.63
N GLU A 268 -17.56 -7.39 -13.62
CA GLU A 268 -16.79 -7.49 -12.37
C GLU A 268 -15.36 -7.97 -12.60
N ALA A 269 -15.17 -8.96 -13.48
CA ALA A 269 -13.85 -9.47 -13.83
C ALA A 269 -13.02 -8.43 -14.61
N LEU A 270 -13.65 -7.67 -15.51
CA LEU A 270 -13.01 -6.57 -16.24
C LEU A 270 -12.60 -5.42 -15.31
N ALA A 271 -13.46 -5.04 -14.36
CA ALA A 271 -13.12 -4.06 -13.33
C ALA A 271 -11.92 -4.49 -12.47
N THR A 272 -11.84 -5.79 -12.15
CA THR A 272 -10.70 -6.35 -11.43
C THR A 272 -9.40 -6.20 -12.23
N VAL A 273 -9.40 -6.42 -13.55
CA VAL A 273 -8.20 -6.21 -14.38
C VAL A 273 -7.75 -4.76 -14.32
N LEU A 274 -8.67 -3.80 -14.46
CA LEU A 274 -8.36 -2.38 -14.40
C LEU A 274 -7.76 -1.97 -13.05
N GLU A 275 -8.36 -2.42 -11.94
CA GLU A 275 -7.85 -2.15 -10.58
C GLU A 275 -6.40 -2.63 -10.43
N ARG A 276 -6.09 -3.83 -10.96
CA ARG A 276 -4.75 -4.42 -10.87
C ARG A 276 -3.73 -3.71 -11.78
N GLU A 277 -4.14 -3.23 -12.96
CA GLU A 277 -3.26 -2.41 -13.80
C GLU A 277 -2.97 -1.04 -13.16
N GLN A 278 -3.96 -0.41 -12.53
CA GLN A 278 -3.74 0.80 -11.73
C GLN A 278 -2.81 0.53 -10.54
N GLN A 279 -2.95 -0.63 -9.89
CA GLN A 279 -2.03 -1.06 -8.83
C GLN A 279 -0.58 -1.20 -9.33
N LYS A 280 -0.35 -1.77 -10.52
CA LYS A 280 0.99 -1.82 -11.14
C LYS A 280 1.55 -0.43 -11.35
N GLN A 281 0.73 0.50 -11.82
CA GLN A 281 1.14 1.87 -12.07
C GLN A 281 1.54 2.58 -10.77
N ALA A 282 0.74 2.45 -9.72
CA ALA A 282 1.07 2.95 -8.37
C ALA A 282 2.36 2.33 -7.80
N ILE A 283 2.62 1.04 -8.04
CA ILE A 283 3.88 0.39 -7.67
C ILE A 283 5.05 1.03 -8.43
N ARG A 284 4.96 1.19 -9.75
CA ARG A 284 6.02 1.80 -10.57
C ARG A 284 6.40 3.18 -10.07
N GLU A 285 5.41 4.03 -9.80
CA GLU A 285 5.64 5.39 -9.31
C GLU A 285 6.25 5.43 -7.93
N LYS A 286 5.73 4.62 -7.00
CA LYS A 286 6.28 4.54 -5.66
C LYS A 286 7.76 4.17 -5.73
N PHE A 287 8.09 3.12 -6.48
CA PHE A 287 9.48 2.69 -6.62
C PHE A 287 10.34 3.66 -7.44
N ALA A 288 9.78 4.41 -8.38
CA ALA A 288 10.50 5.49 -9.07
C ALA A 288 10.88 6.62 -8.11
N ARG A 289 9.96 7.03 -7.22
CA ARG A 289 10.25 8.02 -6.16
C ARG A 289 11.28 7.49 -5.17
N ASP A 290 11.08 6.25 -4.70
CA ASP A 290 12.00 5.59 -3.77
C ASP A 290 13.39 5.42 -4.39
N LEU A 291 13.50 5.07 -5.67
CA LEU A 291 14.78 4.95 -6.38
C LEU A 291 15.51 6.29 -6.43
N LYS A 292 14.81 7.35 -6.88
CA LYS A 292 15.36 8.71 -6.91
C LYS A 292 15.83 9.15 -5.52
N ARG A 293 15.01 8.91 -4.49
CA ARG A 293 15.37 9.25 -3.10
C ARG A 293 16.52 8.42 -2.58
N PHE A 294 16.58 7.12 -2.89
CA PHE A 294 17.65 6.23 -2.47
C PHE A 294 19.00 6.64 -3.07
N GLN A 295 19.03 6.97 -4.36
CA GLN A 295 20.23 7.49 -5.04
C GLN A 295 20.72 8.77 -4.36
N GLN A 296 19.83 9.74 -4.14
CA GLN A 296 20.14 10.93 -3.37
C GLN A 296 20.74 10.60 -2.00
N LEU A 297 20.10 9.69 -1.24
CA LEU A 297 20.56 9.29 0.09
C LEU A 297 21.90 8.55 0.12
N LYS A 298 22.26 7.84 -0.95
CA LYS A 298 23.55 7.16 -1.10
C LYS A 298 24.66 8.09 -1.59
N ASP A 299 24.30 9.15 -2.30
CA ASP A 299 25.21 10.15 -2.87
C ASP A 299 25.32 11.44 -2.02
N PHE A 300 24.70 11.53 -0.82
CA PHE A 300 24.87 12.68 0.09
C PHE A 300 26.19 12.64 0.87
N PRO A 301 26.88 13.79 0.96
CA PRO A 301 26.64 14.76 2.04
C PRO A 301 25.56 15.80 1.69
N GLU A 302 24.86 16.20 2.74
CA GLU A 302 23.54 16.83 2.82
C GLU A 302 23.49 18.28 2.33
N GLU A 303 22.61 18.57 1.36
CA GLU A 303 21.85 19.83 1.31
C GLU A 303 20.58 19.62 0.46
N ALA A 304 19.43 19.94 1.05
CA ALA A 304 18.12 19.64 0.50
C ALA A 304 17.76 20.59 -0.67
N PRO A 305 17.23 20.06 -1.80
CA PRO A 305 16.45 20.86 -2.71
C PRO A 305 14.97 20.49 -2.72
N THR A 306 14.23 21.52 -3.09
CA THR A 306 12.79 21.73 -3.17
C THR A 306 12.02 20.56 -3.77
N ILE A 307 10.89 20.26 -3.12
CA ILE A 307 9.86 19.34 -3.59
C ILE A 307 9.15 20.01 -4.77
N GLU A 308 9.75 19.97 -5.96
CA GLU A 308 9.04 20.32 -7.18
C GLU A 308 8.30 19.08 -7.70
N GLN A 309 6.98 19.15 -7.50
CA GLN A 309 5.91 18.58 -8.32
C GLN A 309 6.24 17.28 -9.05
N VAL A 310 6.05 16.14 -8.36
CA VAL A 310 5.56 14.94 -9.06
C VAL A 310 4.06 15.16 -9.26
N GLU A 311 3.74 16.03 -10.22
CA GLU A 311 2.36 16.30 -10.62
C GLU A 311 1.85 15.10 -11.42
N GLN A 312 1.20 14.23 -10.68
CA GLN A 312 0.42 13.07 -11.10
C GLN A 312 1.19 11.81 -11.54
N PRO A 313 0.76 10.63 -11.05
CA PRO A 313 1.01 9.32 -11.64
C PRO A 313 1.01 9.34 -13.18
N PRO A 314 1.97 8.73 -13.90
CA PRO A 314 1.79 8.47 -15.32
C PRO A 314 0.49 7.69 -15.53
N GLU A 315 -0.51 8.34 -16.13
CA GLU A 315 -1.77 7.68 -16.43
C GLU A 315 -1.52 6.52 -17.40
N LEU A 316 -2.23 5.40 -17.22
CA LEU A 316 -2.11 4.26 -18.13
C LEU A 316 -2.39 4.72 -19.58
N PRO A 317 -1.52 4.38 -20.55
CA PRO A 317 -1.62 4.90 -21.93
C PRO A 317 -2.89 4.45 -22.66
N ASN A 318 -3.50 3.38 -22.16
CA ASN A 318 -4.70 2.73 -22.65
C ASN A 318 -5.93 2.95 -21.76
N LEU A 319 -5.89 3.93 -20.85
CA LEU A 319 -7.00 4.33 -19.98
C LEU A 319 -7.36 5.79 -20.23
N ILE A 320 -8.64 6.07 -20.44
CA ILE A 320 -9.20 7.42 -20.53
C ILE A 320 -10.25 7.60 -19.44
N LYS A 321 -10.14 8.69 -18.69
CA LYS A 321 -11.19 9.15 -17.78
C LYS A 321 -12.07 10.19 -18.48
N CYS A 322 -13.37 10.02 -18.38
CA CYS A 322 -14.38 11.00 -18.80
C CYS A 322 -15.26 11.37 -17.60
N ASN A 323 -15.70 12.63 -17.51
CA ASN A 323 -16.34 13.15 -16.29
C ASN A 323 -17.84 13.46 -16.46
N SER A 324 -18.36 13.40 -17.69
CA SER A 324 -19.78 13.62 -17.99
C SER A 324 -20.31 12.57 -18.96
N ASP A 325 -21.61 12.27 -18.90
CA ASP A 325 -22.23 11.27 -19.78
C ASP A 325 -22.02 11.59 -21.26
N GLN A 326 -22.16 12.86 -21.64
CA GLN A 326 -21.95 13.30 -23.03
C GLN A 326 -20.50 13.08 -23.48
N GLU A 327 -19.52 13.46 -22.64
CA GLU A 327 -18.10 13.21 -22.92
C GLU A 327 -17.83 11.70 -23.02
N CYS A 328 -18.35 10.92 -22.07
CA CYS A 328 -18.17 9.48 -22.04
C CYS A 328 -18.77 8.79 -23.27
N GLU A 329 -19.93 9.22 -23.76
CA GLU A 329 -20.52 8.70 -25.00
C GLU A 329 -19.72 9.10 -26.24
N GLN A 330 -19.14 10.29 -26.28
CA GLN A 330 -18.27 10.72 -27.37
C GLN A 330 -16.98 9.90 -27.41
N VAL A 331 -16.31 9.76 -26.27
CA VAL A 331 -15.07 8.98 -26.14
C VAL A 331 -15.35 7.50 -26.41
N TRP A 332 -16.48 6.96 -25.94
CA TRP A 332 -16.87 5.57 -26.22
C TRP A 332 -17.02 5.31 -27.71
N ARG A 333 -17.74 6.18 -28.44
CA ARG A 333 -17.88 6.04 -29.90
C ARG A 333 -16.55 6.13 -30.63
N ALA A 334 -15.69 7.07 -30.26
CA ALA A 334 -14.34 7.17 -30.83
C ALA A 334 -13.51 5.91 -30.54
N ALA A 335 -13.60 5.36 -29.32
CA ALA A 335 -12.88 4.16 -28.92
C ALA A 335 -13.37 2.91 -29.68
N LEU A 336 -14.68 2.79 -29.91
CA LEU A 336 -15.25 1.72 -30.74
C LEU A 336 -14.69 1.79 -32.17
N THR A 337 -14.56 2.98 -32.75
CA THR A 337 -13.93 3.17 -34.08
C THR A 337 -12.46 2.77 -34.04
N TYR A 338 -11.71 3.25 -33.05
CA TYR A 338 -10.30 2.91 -32.88
C TYR A 338 -10.08 1.39 -32.82
N VAL A 339 -10.89 0.66 -32.05
CA VAL A 339 -10.82 -0.80 -31.97
C VAL A 339 -11.02 -1.45 -33.34
N ARG A 340 -12.01 -1.00 -34.12
CA ARG A 340 -12.30 -1.55 -35.46
C ARG A 340 -11.15 -1.35 -36.44
N GLU A 341 -10.45 -0.22 -36.34
CA GLU A 341 -9.33 0.11 -37.22
C GLU A 341 -8.05 -0.67 -36.87
N HIS A 342 -7.90 -1.09 -35.61
CA HIS A 342 -6.65 -1.67 -35.11
C HIS A 342 -6.73 -3.18 -34.81
N THR A 343 -7.92 -3.77 -34.76
CA THR A 343 -8.06 -5.22 -34.57
C THR A 343 -7.92 -5.99 -35.87
N THR A 344 -7.29 -7.16 -35.80
CA THR A 344 -7.30 -8.15 -36.90
C THR A 344 -8.32 -9.27 -36.66
N MET A 345 -9.02 -9.25 -35.52
CA MET A 345 -9.93 -10.30 -35.09
C MET A 345 -11.38 -9.83 -35.23
N PRO A 346 -12.31 -10.73 -35.60
CA PRO A 346 -13.72 -10.38 -35.69
C PRO A 346 -14.26 -10.01 -34.31
N ILE A 347 -15.20 -9.06 -34.30
CA ILE A 347 -15.94 -8.65 -33.10
C ILE A 347 -16.83 -9.81 -32.69
N GLU A 348 -16.69 -10.25 -31.44
CA GLU A 348 -17.47 -11.35 -30.87
C GLU A 348 -18.58 -10.85 -29.96
N THR A 349 -18.33 -9.76 -29.23
CA THR A 349 -19.32 -9.12 -28.37
C THR A 349 -19.24 -7.62 -28.52
N SER A 350 -20.40 -6.98 -28.65
CA SER A 350 -20.54 -5.54 -28.71
C SER A 350 -21.80 -5.17 -27.93
N GLY A 351 -21.64 -4.38 -26.88
CA GLY A 351 -22.72 -3.90 -26.02
C GLY A 351 -22.47 -2.46 -25.56
N ALA A 352 -23.30 -1.99 -24.63
CA ALA A 352 -23.21 -0.61 -24.14
C ALA A 352 -21.90 -0.31 -23.40
N ASN A 353 -21.37 -1.29 -22.66
CA ASN A 353 -20.20 -1.11 -21.78
C ASN A 353 -18.99 -1.95 -22.17
N VAL A 354 -19.12 -2.84 -23.15
CA VAL A 354 -18.04 -3.76 -23.52
C VAL A 354 -18.07 -4.04 -25.01
N MET A 355 -16.90 -4.01 -25.63
CA MET A 355 -16.66 -4.50 -26.99
C MET A 355 -15.45 -5.42 -26.95
N MET A 356 -15.61 -6.65 -27.41
CA MET A 356 -14.59 -7.68 -27.37
C MET A 356 -14.50 -8.37 -28.73
N THR A 357 -13.28 -8.60 -29.17
CA THR A 357 -12.99 -9.42 -30.34
C THR A 357 -12.72 -10.85 -29.93
N LYS A 358 -12.74 -11.78 -30.89
CA LYS A 358 -12.26 -13.14 -30.66
C LYS A 358 -10.80 -13.14 -30.19
N ALA A 359 -10.45 -14.18 -29.44
CA ALA A 359 -9.08 -14.40 -28.99
C ALA A 359 -8.12 -14.59 -30.18
N PRO A 360 -6.91 -13.99 -30.13
CA PRO A 360 -5.84 -14.25 -31.11
C PRO A 360 -5.57 -15.73 -31.32
N VAL A 361 -5.39 -16.14 -32.59
CA VAL A 361 -5.00 -17.51 -32.97
C VAL A 361 -3.49 -17.58 -33.21
N THR A 362 -2.95 -16.55 -33.86
CA THR A 362 -1.53 -16.37 -34.15
C THR A 362 -0.93 -15.25 -33.29
N ALA A 363 0.40 -15.17 -33.26
CA ALA A 363 1.10 -14.10 -32.55
C ALA A 363 0.94 -12.72 -33.24
N LYS A 364 0.55 -12.68 -34.51
CA LYS A 364 0.33 -11.43 -35.25
C LYS A 364 -1.09 -10.91 -35.08
N ASP A 365 -2.01 -11.74 -34.58
CA ASP A 365 -3.40 -11.34 -34.44
C ASP A 365 -3.55 -10.35 -33.29
N ILE A 366 -4.26 -9.26 -33.54
CA ILE A 366 -4.55 -8.22 -32.56
C ILE A 366 -5.99 -8.40 -32.12
N GLY A 367 -6.16 -9.09 -30.99
CA GLY A 367 -7.44 -9.18 -30.29
C GLY A 367 -7.54 -8.09 -29.22
N LEU A 368 -8.69 -7.44 -29.13
CA LEU A 368 -8.91 -6.27 -28.27
C LEU A 368 -10.13 -6.46 -27.38
N THR A 369 -10.06 -5.87 -26.19
CA THR A 369 -11.19 -5.68 -25.27
C THR A 369 -11.27 -4.23 -24.88
N LEU A 370 -12.38 -3.59 -25.21
CA LEU A 370 -12.69 -2.24 -24.83
C LEU A 370 -13.81 -2.29 -23.79
N THR A 371 -13.58 -1.66 -22.65
CA THR A 371 -14.52 -1.66 -21.53
C THR A 371 -14.78 -0.24 -21.06
N ARG A 372 -16.04 0.06 -20.76
CA ARG A 372 -16.50 1.27 -20.08
C ARG A 372 -16.98 0.90 -18.68
N ILE A 373 -16.29 1.42 -17.67
CA ILE A 373 -16.55 1.14 -16.26
C ILE A 373 -17.05 2.42 -15.61
N GLN A 374 -18.30 2.40 -15.14
CA GLN A 374 -18.89 3.54 -14.46
C GLN A 374 -18.17 3.78 -13.12
N GLN A 375 -17.82 5.03 -12.83
CA GLN A 375 -17.21 5.38 -11.55
C GLN A 375 -18.29 5.47 -10.46
N LYS A 376 -17.87 5.22 -9.21
CA LYS A 376 -18.74 5.44 -8.05
C LYS A 376 -19.10 6.93 -7.97
N GLU A 377 -20.28 7.23 -7.46
CA GLU A 377 -20.79 8.60 -7.23
C GLU A 377 -21.07 9.43 -8.50
N GLY A 378 -21.23 8.79 -9.67
CA GLY A 378 -21.64 9.50 -10.89
C GLY A 378 -20.56 10.42 -11.47
N GLN A 379 -19.29 10.22 -11.10
CA GLN A 379 -18.15 11.02 -11.56
C GLN A 379 -17.71 10.70 -13.00
N GLY A 380 -18.63 10.21 -13.83
CA GLY A 380 -18.37 9.73 -15.19
C GLY A 380 -17.86 8.27 -15.22
N ALA A 381 -17.01 7.96 -16.20
CA ALA A 381 -16.59 6.58 -16.49
C ALA A 381 -15.09 6.49 -16.84
N LEU A 382 -14.58 5.27 -16.71
CA LEU A 382 -13.26 4.88 -17.20
C LEU A 382 -13.45 4.07 -18.48
N ILE A 383 -12.79 4.50 -19.55
CA ILE A 383 -12.72 3.77 -20.82
C ILE A 383 -11.33 3.16 -20.94
N PHE A 384 -11.29 1.83 -20.91
CA PHE A 384 -10.08 1.05 -20.83
C PHE A 384 -9.97 0.11 -22.02
N LEU A 385 -8.82 0.13 -22.70
CA LEU A 385 -8.50 -0.77 -23.80
C LEU A 385 -7.47 -1.80 -23.34
N ASP A 386 -7.74 -3.08 -23.56
CA ASP A 386 -6.85 -4.19 -23.20
C ASP A 386 -6.57 -5.12 -24.38
N LEU A 387 -5.41 -5.78 -24.36
CA LEU A 387 -5.03 -6.80 -25.33
C LEU A 387 -5.56 -8.17 -24.91
N GLN A 388 -6.23 -8.86 -25.84
CA GLN A 388 -6.54 -10.27 -25.72
C GLN A 388 -5.31 -11.13 -25.99
N CYS A 389 -5.13 -12.18 -25.20
CA CYS A 389 -4.06 -13.17 -25.41
C CYS A 389 -4.55 -14.39 -26.15
N ARG A 390 -3.68 -15.15 -26.81
CA ARG A 390 -4.03 -16.53 -27.21
C ARG A 390 -4.16 -17.44 -25.99
N ASN A 391 -3.18 -17.39 -25.10
CA ASN A 391 -3.15 -18.19 -23.88
C ASN A 391 -2.68 -17.35 -22.69
N TYR A 392 -3.56 -17.14 -21.71
CA TYR A 392 -3.25 -16.43 -20.47
C TYR A 392 -2.45 -17.26 -19.46
N SER A 393 -2.34 -18.59 -19.66
CA SER A 393 -1.53 -19.47 -18.80
C SER A 393 -0.08 -19.64 -19.27
N ALA A 394 0.25 -19.17 -20.48
CA ALA A 394 1.63 -19.07 -20.95
C ALA A 394 2.26 -17.80 -20.36
N SER A 395 3.60 -17.80 -20.18
CA SER A 395 4.35 -16.66 -19.61
C SER A 395 3.88 -15.30 -20.17
N ALA A 396 3.92 -14.25 -19.34
CA ALA A 396 3.40 -12.90 -19.60
C ALA A 396 3.77 -12.28 -20.96
N ASN A 397 4.80 -12.80 -21.63
CA ASN A 397 5.32 -12.34 -22.91
C ASN A 397 4.52 -12.84 -24.14
N ALA A 398 3.61 -13.81 -24.00
CA ALA A 398 2.93 -14.41 -25.16
C ALA A 398 1.97 -13.46 -25.92
N CYS A 399 1.59 -12.34 -25.31
CA CYS A 399 0.61 -11.38 -25.87
C CYS A 399 1.15 -9.97 -26.01
N ASN A 400 2.40 -9.74 -25.55
CA ASN A 400 3.01 -8.43 -25.49
C ASN A 400 3.83 -8.14 -26.76
N THR A 401 3.21 -8.34 -27.92
CA THR A 401 3.86 -8.06 -29.21
C THR A 401 4.06 -6.56 -29.39
N GLU A 402 5.03 -6.19 -30.21
CA GLU A 402 5.29 -4.77 -30.52
C GLU A 402 4.05 -4.10 -31.14
N SER A 403 3.37 -4.78 -32.06
CA SER A 403 2.14 -4.29 -32.67
C SER A 403 1.01 -4.12 -31.65
N GLY A 404 0.83 -5.06 -30.73
CA GLY A 404 -0.15 -4.92 -29.66
C GLY A 404 0.15 -3.73 -28.73
N ARG A 405 1.42 -3.53 -28.36
CA ARG A 405 1.85 -2.38 -27.55
C ARG A 405 1.59 -1.05 -28.25
N ALA A 406 1.92 -0.96 -29.54
CA ALA A 406 1.67 0.25 -30.33
C ALA A 406 0.17 0.63 -30.33
N VAL A 407 -0.73 -0.35 -30.38
CA VAL A 407 -2.19 -0.10 -30.28
C VAL A 407 -2.59 0.45 -28.91
N LEU A 408 -2.01 -0.06 -27.81
CA LEU A 408 -2.27 0.47 -26.48
C LEU A 408 -1.70 1.89 -26.29
N ASP A 409 -0.47 2.11 -26.74
CA ASP A 409 0.24 3.40 -26.60
C ASP A 409 -0.40 4.51 -27.44
N GLY A 410 -0.95 4.17 -28.61
CA GLY A 410 -1.64 5.10 -29.51
C GLY A 410 -3.05 5.50 -29.05
N PHE A 411 -3.65 4.77 -28.11
CA PHE A 411 -5.07 4.89 -27.77
C PHE A 411 -5.43 6.31 -27.30
N ARG A 412 -4.77 6.82 -26.26
CA ARG A 412 -5.06 8.16 -25.75
C ARG A 412 -4.82 9.26 -26.78
N ILE A 413 -3.76 9.14 -27.58
CA ILE A 413 -3.41 10.12 -28.61
C ILE A 413 -4.51 10.16 -29.67
N ALA A 414 -4.95 9.00 -30.16
CA ALA A 414 -6.00 8.90 -31.17
C ALA A 414 -7.34 9.46 -30.70
N LEU A 415 -7.63 9.38 -29.40
CA LEU A 415 -8.84 9.94 -28.79
C LEU A 415 -8.68 11.41 -28.32
N GLY A 416 -7.58 12.08 -28.65
CA GLY A 416 -7.36 13.49 -28.31
C GLY A 416 -7.13 13.76 -26.81
N LYS A 417 -6.66 12.74 -26.07
CA LYS A 417 -6.40 12.77 -24.61
C LYS A 417 -4.92 12.48 -24.26
N GLY A 418 -4.04 12.46 -25.25
CA GLY A 418 -2.59 12.30 -25.06
C GLY A 418 -1.81 13.43 -25.72
N GLU A 419 -0.68 13.81 -25.13
CA GLU A 419 0.31 14.67 -25.79
C GLU A 419 1.03 13.87 -26.88
N LYS A 420 1.21 14.45 -28.08
CA LYS A 420 2.11 13.89 -29.08
C LYS A 420 3.52 13.93 -28.50
N THR A 421 4.03 12.79 -28.08
CA THR A 421 5.46 12.66 -27.79
C THR A 421 6.16 12.51 -29.13
N ASP A 422 6.70 13.61 -29.67
CA ASP A 422 7.69 13.53 -30.75
C ASP A 422 8.86 12.68 -30.22
N ARG A 423 9.02 11.48 -30.80
CA ARG A 423 10.13 10.58 -30.51
C ARG A 423 11.32 10.89 -31.38
#